data_AF-A0A822H526-F1
#
_entry.id   AF-A0A822H526-F1
#
_cell.length_a   1.000
_cell.length_b   1.000
_cell.length_c   1.000
_cell.angle_alpha   90.00
_cell.angle_beta   90.00
_cell.angle_gamma   90.00
#
_symmetry.space_group_name_H-M   'P 1'
#
loop_
_entity.id
_entity.type
_entity.pdbx_description
1 polymer ?
#
loop_
_entity_poly.entity_id
_entity_poly.type
_entity_poly.pdbx_seq_one_letter_code
_entity_poly.pdbx_strand_id
1 'polypeptide(L)'
;ATKQMKKYWHVSTYYLQDPVRDYAEKLLEHFKDDKHLSVCLFVNSGSEANDLALHLAKEYTKQHEVITLRNSYHGVVQSTLSLTNVTV
;
A
#
# COMPACT_ATOMS: atom_id res chain seq x y z
N ALA A 1 20.60 4.55 -6.76
CA ALA A 1 19.80 5.79 -6.76
C ALA A 1 20.18 6.75 -7.91
N THR A 2 21.44 7.20 -8.01
CA THR A 2 21.87 8.26 -8.94
C THR A 2 21.65 7.96 -10.43
N LYS A 3 21.75 6.69 -10.87
CA LYS A 3 21.49 6.30 -12.27
C LYS A 3 20.06 6.60 -12.73
N GLN A 4 19.06 6.25 -11.91
CA GLN A 4 17.64 6.45 -12.25
C GLN A 4 17.32 7.94 -12.30
N MET A 5 17.76 8.69 -11.29
CA MET A 5 17.54 10.14 -11.20
C MET A 5 18.06 10.91 -12.42
N LYS A 6 19.17 10.46 -13.02
CA LYS A 6 19.70 11.02 -14.28
C LYS A 6 18.84 10.71 -15.52
N LYS A 7 18.09 9.59 -15.50
CA LYS A 7 17.16 9.22 -16.57
C LYS A 7 15.85 9.99 -16.43
N TYR A 8 15.26 9.97 -15.24
CA TYR A 8 14.15 10.82 -14.82
C TYR A 8 14.01 10.78 -13.30
N TRP A 9 13.69 11.94 -12.70
CA TRP A 9 13.44 12.07 -11.26
C TRP A 9 12.07 11.53 -10.86
N HIS A 10 11.02 11.94 -11.56
CA HIS A 10 9.63 11.54 -11.30
C HIS A 10 8.88 11.43 -12.63
N VAL A 11 8.08 10.37 -12.74
CA VAL A 11 7.12 10.16 -13.81
C VAL A 11 5.84 9.67 -13.15
N SER A 12 4.68 10.16 -13.61
CA SER A 12 3.38 9.74 -13.08
C SER A 12 3.23 8.23 -13.14
N THR A 13 2.58 7.64 -12.12
CA THR A 13 2.23 6.22 -12.06
C THR A 13 1.28 5.79 -13.17
N TYR A 14 0.68 6.74 -13.90
CA TYR A 14 -0.09 6.48 -15.11
C TYR A 14 0.77 5.88 -16.24
N TYR A 15 2.08 6.13 -16.24
CA TYR A 15 3.01 5.57 -17.22
C TYR A 15 3.81 4.42 -16.61
N LEU A 16 3.90 3.31 -17.34
CA LEU A 16 4.69 2.16 -16.92
C LEU A 16 6.19 2.50 -16.90
N GLN A 17 6.86 2.10 -15.83
CA GLN A 17 8.29 2.31 -15.61
C GLN A 17 8.94 0.99 -15.23
N ASP A 18 10.00 0.61 -15.95
CA ASP A 18 10.71 -0.66 -15.71
C ASP A 18 11.11 -0.86 -14.23
N PRO A 19 11.65 0.14 -13.51
CA PRO A 19 12.04 -0.07 -12.10
C PRO A 19 10.89 -0.48 -11.18
N VAL A 20 9.68 0.03 -11.42
CA VAL A 20 8.49 -0.28 -10.61
C VAL A 20 7.98 -1.68 -10.95
N ARG A 21 7.97 -2.05 -12.24
CA ARG A 21 7.62 -3.41 -12.69
C ARG A 21 8.59 -4.44 -12.09
N ASP A 22 9.89 -4.23 -12.28
CA ASP A 22 10.93 -5.16 -11.81
C ASP A 22 10.88 -5.32 -10.28
N TYR A 23 10.53 -4.25 -9.55
CA TYR A 23 10.33 -4.31 -8.12
C TYR A 23 9.08 -5.11 -7.74
N ALA A 24 7.96 -4.91 -8.45
CA ALA A 24 6.73 -5.67 -8.23
C ALA A 24 6.97 -7.18 -8.42
N GLU A 25 7.63 -7.57 -9.52
CA GLU A 25 7.95 -8.97 -9.80
C GLU A 25 8.79 -9.59 -8.66
N LYS A 26 9.88 -8.91 -8.26
CA LYS A 26 10.74 -9.37 -7.15
C LYS A 26 10.00 -9.42 -5.81
N LEU A 27 9.11 -8.46 -5.55
CA LEU A 27 8.33 -8.45 -4.32
C LEU A 27 7.37 -9.65 -4.28
N LEU A 28 6.68 -9.93 -5.38
CA LEU A 28 5.74 -11.04 -5.49
C LEU A 28 6.41 -12.41 -5.40
N GLU A 29 7.69 -12.55 -5.75
CA GLU A 29 8.45 -13.79 -5.55
C GLU A 29 8.48 -14.23 -4.08
N HIS A 30 8.43 -13.29 -3.12
CA HIS A 30 8.38 -13.61 -1.69
C HIS A 30 7.02 -14.18 -1.24
N PHE A 31 5.98 -14.04 -2.07
CA PHE A 31 4.61 -14.49 -1.79
C PHE A 31 4.15 -15.56 -2.78
N LYS A 32 5.06 -16.15 -3.56
CA LYS A 32 4.75 -17.10 -4.65
C LYS A 32 3.92 -18.32 -4.24
N ASP A 33 3.98 -18.72 -2.96
CA ASP A 33 3.23 -19.86 -2.42
C ASP A 33 1.78 -19.48 -2.08
N ASP A 34 1.45 -18.19 -2.02
CA ASP A 34 0.09 -17.67 -1.80
C ASP A 34 -0.45 -17.01 -3.08
N LYS A 35 -1.33 -17.73 -3.78
CA LYS A 35 -1.96 -17.25 -5.02
C LYS A 35 -2.87 -16.03 -4.81
N HIS A 36 -3.28 -15.74 -3.58
CA HIS A 36 -4.10 -14.57 -3.27
C HIS A 36 -3.28 -13.28 -3.23
N LEU A 37 -1.95 -13.36 -3.06
CA LEU A 37 -1.03 -12.23 -3.04
C LEU A 37 -0.26 -12.09 -4.36
N SER A 38 -0.98 -11.71 -5.42
CA SER A 38 -0.46 -11.66 -6.79
C SER A 38 -0.42 -10.26 -7.43
N VAL A 39 -0.87 -9.22 -6.74
CA VAL A 39 -0.95 -7.84 -7.26
C VAL A 39 -0.33 -6.85 -6.28
N CYS A 40 0.48 -5.92 -6.79
CA CYS A 40 1.05 -4.82 -6.01
C CYS A 40 0.46 -3.47 -6.42
N LEU A 41 0.00 -2.69 -5.44
CA LEU A 41 -0.34 -1.28 -5.60
C LEU A 41 0.65 -0.46 -4.77
N PHE A 42 1.38 0.44 -5.42
CA PHE A 42 2.43 1.23 -4.77
C PHE A 42 1.91 2.59 -4.31
N VAL A 43 2.28 2.93 -3.09
CA VAL A 43 2.03 4.21 -2.43
C VAL A 43 3.29 4.63 -1.67
N ASN A 44 3.33 5.86 -1.17
CA ASN A 44 4.54 6.45 -0.59
C ASN A 44 4.68 6.18 0.91
N SER A 45 3.59 5.81 1.59
CA SER A 45 3.60 5.60 3.03
C SER A 45 2.70 4.44 3.48
N GLY A 46 2.96 3.94 4.70
CA GLY A 46 2.08 2.95 5.34
C GLY A 46 0.68 3.50 5.65
N SER A 47 0.54 4.81 5.87
CA SER A 47 -0.78 5.44 6.06
C SER A 47 -1.60 5.39 4.77
N GLU A 48 -1.01 5.74 3.63
CA GLU A 48 -1.66 5.60 2.32
C GLU A 48 -1.97 4.14 1.98
N ALA A 49 -1.09 3.21 2.38
CA ALA A 49 -1.30 1.78 2.13
C ALA A 49 -2.53 1.26 2.89
N ASN A 50 -2.67 1.63 4.17
CA ASN A 50 -3.83 1.26 4.97
C ASN A 50 -5.11 1.97 4.53
N ASP A 51 -5.04 3.22 4.07
CA ASP A 51 -6.18 3.94 3.50
C ASP A 51 -6.69 3.25 2.21
N LEU A 52 -5.78 2.91 1.30
CA LEU A 52 -6.10 2.18 0.08
C LEU A 52 -6.66 0.79 0.38
N ALA A 53 -6.05 0.05 1.32
CA ALA A 53 -6.54 -1.26 1.75
C ALA A 53 -7.96 -1.17 2.31
N LEU A 54 -8.25 -0.14 3.12
CA LEU A 54 -9.58 0.10 3.66
C LEU A 54 -10.59 0.40 2.54
N HIS A 55 -10.21 1.24 1.57
CA HIS A 55 -11.05 1.56 0.42
C HIS A 55 -11.39 0.31 -0.40
N LEU A 56 -10.39 -0.51 -0.75
CA LEU A 56 -10.56 -1.75 -1.50
C LEU A 56 -11.44 -2.76 -0.74
N ALA A 57 -11.22 -2.92 0.57
CA ALA A 57 -12.00 -3.84 1.40
C ALA A 57 -13.48 -3.42 1.45
N LYS A 58 -13.76 -2.14 1.65
CA LYS A 58 -15.14 -1.61 1.63
C LYS A 58 -15.79 -1.81 0.28
N GLU A 59 -15.06 -1.57 -0.81
CA GLU A 59 -15.65 -1.75 -2.14
C GLU A 59 -15.88 -3.21 -2.53
N TYR A 60 -15.02 -4.11 -2.08
CA TYR A 60 -15.20 -5.54 -2.33
C TYR A 60 -16.33 -6.12 -1.48
N THR A 61 -16.37 -5.80 -0.19
CA THR A 61 -17.30 -6.42 0.79
C THR A 61 -18.65 -5.70 0.89
N LYS A 62 -18.73 -4.44 0.47
CA LYS A 62 -19.84 -3.51 0.72
C LYS A 62 -20.14 -3.26 2.20
N GLN A 63 -19.20 -3.58 3.09
CA GLN A 63 -19.30 -3.32 4.52
C GLN A 63 -18.55 -2.03 4.87
N HIS A 64 -19.07 -1.28 5.84
CA HIS A 64 -18.47 -0.01 6.28
C HIS A 64 -17.83 -0.09 7.67
N GLU A 65 -18.19 -1.09 8.47
CA GLU A 65 -17.64 -1.31 9.81
C GLU A 65 -16.26 -1.95 9.74
N VAL A 66 -15.38 -1.57 10.67
CA VAL A 66 -13.99 -2.03 10.74
C VAL A 66 -13.67 -2.37 12.18
N ILE A 67 -13.08 -3.54 12.40
CA ILE A 67 -12.59 -3.96 13.71
C ILE A 67 -11.09 -3.70 13.77
N THR A 68 -10.64 -3.02 14.83
CA THR A 68 -9.22 -2.79 15.10
C THR A 68 -8.83 -3.29 16.48
N LEU A 69 -7.54 -3.51 16.68
CA LEU A 69 -7.01 -4.05 17.93
C LEU A 69 -6.60 -2.92 18.87
N ARG A 70 -6.75 -3.14 20.18
CA ARG A 70 -6.18 -2.25 21.19
C ARG A 70 -4.66 -2.17 20.98
N ASN A 71 -4.07 -0.99 21.13
CA ASN A 71 -2.65 -0.71 20.91
C ASN A 71 -2.19 -0.86 19.45
N SER A 72 -3.08 -0.90 18.46
CA SER A 72 -2.69 -0.92 17.04
C SER A 72 -2.37 0.48 16.50
N TYR A 73 -1.42 0.56 15.57
CA TYR A 73 -1.07 1.77 14.85
C TYR A 73 -1.21 1.55 13.34
N HIS A 74 -2.04 2.37 12.69
CA HIS A 74 -2.35 2.25 11.26
C HIS A 74 -1.98 3.49 10.46
N GLY A 75 -1.55 4.58 11.11
CA GLY A 75 -1.12 5.79 10.43
C GLY A 75 -1.72 7.07 11.01
N VAL A 76 -1.48 8.18 10.31
CA VAL A 76 -1.87 9.53 10.75
C VAL A 76 -2.77 10.27 9.76
N VAL A 77 -3.12 9.66 8.62
CA VAL A 77 -4.16 10.22 7.74
C VAL A 77 -5.54 9.95 8.33
N GLN A 78 -6.54 10.79 8.02
CA GLN A 78 -7.85 10.78 8.67
C GLN A 78 -8.48 9.39 8.83
N SER A 79 -8.49 8.59 7.76
CA SER A 79 -9.05 7.24 7.75
C SER A 79 -8.26 6.24 8.59
N THR A 80 -6.95 6.35 8.62
CA THR A 80 -6.08 5.45 9.41
C THR A 80 -5.95 5.87 10.88
N LEU A 81 -6.14 7.16 11.15
CA LEU A 81 -6.12 7.70 12.51
C LEU A 81 -7.33 7.19 13.28
N SER A 82 -8.51 7.08 12.64
CA SER A 82 -9.69 6.46 13.27
C SER A 82 -9.54 4.95 13.50
N LEU A 83 -8.61 4.29 12.81
CA LEU A 83 -8.27 2.88 13.03
C LEU A 83 -7.22 2.68 14.13
N THR A 84 -6.46 3.73 14.46
CA THR A 84 -5.33 3.69 15.39
C THR A 84 -5.82 3.77 16.84
N ASN A 85 -5.34 2.85 17.69
CA ASN A 85 -5.73 2.72 19.09
C ASN A 85 -4.51 2.64 20.01
N VAL A 86 -3.49 3.44 19.72
CA VAL A 86 -2.39 3.68 20.66
C VAL A 86 -2.80 4.78 21.63
N THR A 87 -2.84 4.44 22.92
CA THR A 87 -2.98 5.45 23.97
C THR A 87 -1.65 6.20 24.07
N VAL A 88 -1.68 7.51 23.88
CA VAL A 88 -0.58 8.39 24.28
C VAL A 88 -0.64 8.63 25.78
#